data_AF-A0A384CSQ5-F1
#
_entry.id   AF-A0A384CSQ5-F1
#
_cell.length_a   1.000
_cell.length_b   1.000
_cell.length_c   1.000
_cell.angle_alpha   90.00
_cell.angle_beta   90.00
_cell.angle_gamma   90.00
#
_symmetry.space_group_name_H-M   'P 1'
#
loop_
_entity.id
_entity.type
_entity.pdbx_description
1 polymer ?
#
loop_
_entity_poly.entity_id
_entity_poly.type
_entity_poly.pdbx_seq_one_letter_code
_entity_poly.pdbx_strand_id
1 'polypeptide(L)'
;MNRTKGDEEEYWNSSKFKAFTFDDEDDELSQLKESKRAVNSLRDFVDDEDDDDLERVSWSGEPVGSISWSIKETAGNSGSSQEGREQLKSRNSFSTYAQLPKPASTYSLSSFFRGRTRPGSFQSLSDALSDVPPKSYAPELGRPKGEYRDYSNDWSPSDTVRRLRKGKVCSLERFRSLQDKLQLLEEAVSMHDGNVITAVLIFLKRTLSKEILFRELEVRQVALRHLIHFLKEIGDQKLLLDLFRFLDRTEELALSHYREHLTIQDPEKRKEFLKTCIGLPFSAEDSAHIQDHYTLLERQIIIEANDRHLESAGQTEIFRKHPRKASILNMPLVTTLFYSCFYHYTEAEGTFSSPVNLKKTFKIPDKQYVLTALAARAKLRAWHDVDALFTTKNWLGYTKKRAPIGFHRVVEILHKNSAPVQILQEYVNLVEDVDTKLNLATKFKCHDVVIDTCRDLKDRQQLLAYRSKVDKGSAEEEKIDAILNSSQIRWKN
;
A
#
# COMPACT_ATOMS: atom_id res chain seq x y z
N MET A 1 -7.10 -45.14 17.41
CA MET A 1 -6.79 -45.33 15.98
C MET A 1 -6.25 -44.01 15.45
N ASN A 2 -5.14 -44.03 14.71
CA ASN A 2 -4.53 -42.85 14.07
C ASN A 2 -5.02 -42.69 12.63
N ARG A 3 -4.83 -41.47 12.06
CA ARG A 3 -5.23 -40.93 10.74
C ARG A 3 -6.53 -40.11 10.78
N THR A 4 -6.62 -38.91 10.19
CA THR A 4 -5.60 -38.10 9.50
C THR A 4 -5.90 -36.60 9.62
N LYS A 5 -4.87 -35.75 9.73
CA LYS A 5 -4.96 -34.35 9.27
C LYS A 5 -4.81 -34.38 7.74
N GLY A 6 -5.70 -33.73 7.00
CA GLY A 6 -5.63 -33.71 5.52
C GLY A 6 -6.68 -32.82 4.83
N ASP A 7 -7.91 -32.80 5.35
CA ASP A 7 -9.07 -32.42 4.51
C ASP A 7 -9.44 -30.92 4.54
N GLU A 8 -8.69 -30.06 5.24
CA GLU A 8 -9.01 -28.62 5.37
C GLU A 8 -8.37 -27.73 4.28
N GLU A 9 -7.33 -28.19 3.57
CA GLU A 9 -6.66 -27.42 2.50
C GLU A 9 -7.28 -27.64 1.10
N GLU A 10 -8.04 -28.71 0.90
CA GLU A 10 -8.63 -29.06 -0.40
C GLU A 10 -9.93 -28.27 -0.70
N TYR A 11 -10.61 -27.77 0.34
CA TYR A 11 -11.84 -26.96 0.21
C TYR A 11 -11.62 -25.58 -0.43
N TRP A 12 -10.43 -24.99 -0.30
CA TRP A 12 -10.15 -23.64 -0.79
C TRP A 12 -9.64 -23.57 -2.25
N ASN A 13 -9.30 -24.70 -2.87
CA ASN A 13 -8.55 -24.73 -4.14
C ASN A 13 -9.30 -25.31 -5.35
N SER A 14 -10.60 -25.61 -5.24
CA SER A 14 -11.39 -26.20 -6.34
C SER A 14 -12.43 -25.24 -6.96
N SER A 15 -11.95 -24.25 -7.73
CA SER A 15 -12.79 -23.51 -8.68
C SER A 15 -12.04 -23.22 -9.99
N LYS A 16 -12.65 -23.60 -11.12
CA LYS A 16 -12.05 -23.56 -12.46
C LYS A 16 -12.69 -22.47 -13.35
N PHE A 17 -12.43 -21.18 -13.15
CA PHE A 17 -12.65 -20.16 -14.19
C PHE A 17 -11.66 -18.99 -14.09
N LYS A 18 -11.42 -18.32 -15.23
CA LYS A 18 -10.27 -17.44 -15.48
C LYS A 18 -10.69 -15.95 -15.58
N ALA A 19 -9.78 -15.04 -15.24
CA ALA A 19 -10.08 -13.60 -15.09
C ALA A 19 -10.19 -12.83 -16.42
N PHE A 20 -11.01 -11.77 -16.40
CA PHE A 20 -11.24 -10.83 -17.50
C PHE A 20 -10.04 -9.87 -17.73
N THR A 21 -9.90 -9.40 -18.97
CA THR A 21 -8.85 -8.49 -19.47
C THR A 21 -9.48 -7.39 -20.32
N PHE A 22 -9.03 -6.14 -20.15
CA PHE A 22 -9.46 -5.01 -20.95
C PHE A 22 -8.40 -4.69 -21.99
N ASP A 23 -8.66 -5.18 -23.20
CA ASP A 23 -8.29 -4.59 -24.49
C ASP A 23 -9.57 -4.69 -25.36
N ASP A 24 -9.59 -4.05 -26.53
CA ASP A 24 -10.72 -3.94 -27.49
C ASP A 24 -11.75 -2.82 -27.20
N GLU A 25 -11.40 -1.64 -27.73
CA GLU A 25 -12.12 -0.69 -28.63
C GLU A 25 -13.65 -0.36 -28.52
N ASP A 26 -13.96 0.83 -29.07
CA ASP A 26 -15.25 1.49 -29.36
C ASP A 26 -16.15 1.88 -28.14
N ASP A 27 -16.77 3.07 -28.09
CA ASP A 27 -17.08 4.07 -29.12
C ASP A 27 -16.83 5.52 -28.63
N GLU A 28 -16.10 6.35 -29.41
CA GLU A 28 -16.05 7.81 -29.23
C GLU A 28 -16.83 8.54 -30.35
N LEU A 29 -18.16 8.42 -30.33
CA LEU A 29 -19.02 8.91 -31.41
C LEU A 29 -19.79 10.19 -31.07
N SER A 30 -19.13 11.37 -31.10
CA SER A 30 -19.82 12.67 -31.32
C SER A 30 -18.95 13.88 -31.73
N GLN A 31 -17.65 13.95 -31.42
CA GLN A 31 -16.88 15.21 -31.60
C GLN A 31 -15.88 15.24 -32.78
N LEU A 32 -15.74 14.15 -33.54
CA LEU A 32 -14.65 13.98 -34.52
C LEU A 32 -15.08 14.10 -36.00
N LYS A 33 -15.87 15.13 -36.35
CA LYS A 33 -16.27 15.43 -37.75
C LYS A 33 -15.57 16.61 -38.43
N GLU A 34 -14.78 17.42 -37.71
CA GLU A 34 -14.04 18.54 -38.33
C GLU A 34 -12.57 18.21 -38.68
N SER A 35 -11.94 17.21 -38.05
CA SER A 35 -10.50 16.93 -38.23
C SER A 35 -10.15 16.12 -39.50
N LYS A 36 -11.08 15.31 -40.04
CA LYS A 36 -10.78 14.32 -41.09
C LYS A 36 -10.58 14.87 -42.52
N ARG A 37 -10.43 16.19 -42.68
CA ARG A 37 -9.99 16.82 -43.95
C ARG A 37 -8.56 17.36 -43.93
N ALA A 38 -7.89 17.41 -42.77
CA ALA A 38 -6.59 18.06 -42.63
C ALA A 38 -5.37 17.12 -42.80
N VAL A 39 -5.55 15.79 -42.76
CA VAL A 39 -4.44 14.82 -42.68
C VAL A 39 -4.47 13.81 -43.85
N ASN A 40 -4.58 14.33 -45.07
CA ASN A 40 -4.45 13.55 -46.32
C ASN A 40 -3.48 14.18 -47.34
N SER A 41 -2.70 15.19 -46.95
CA SER A 41 -1.80 15.94 -47.85
C SER A 41 -0.31 15.83 -47.51
N LEU A 42 0.09 14.86 -46.68
CA LEU A 42 1.48 14.65 -46.24
C LEU A 42 1.83 13.16 -46.24
N ARG A 43 1.61 12.50 -47.39
CA ARG A 43 1.93 11.07 -47.58
C ARG A 43 2.94 10.79 -48.70
N ASP A 44 3.61 11.83 -49.17
CA ASP A 44 4.84 11.74 -49.97
C ASP A 44 5.90 12.56 -49.24
N PHE A 45 6.88 11.88 -48.64
CA PHE A 45 8.31 12.21 -48.72
C PHE A 45 9.12 11.24 -47.83
N VAL A 46 9.73 10.25 -48.50
CA VAL A 46 10.99 9.57 -48.14
C VAL A 46 10.94 8.61 -46.94
N ASP A 47 10.84 7.31 -47.26
CA ASP A 47 11.52 6.25 -46.50
C ASP A 47 13.04 6.43 -46.60
N ASP A 48 13.77 6.22 -45.50
CA ASP A 48 15.11 5.61 -45.49
C ASP A 48 15.41 5.10 -44.07
N GLU A 49 16.23 4.06 -43.95
CA GLU A 49 16.33 3.17 -42.78
C GLU A 49 17.34 3.63 -41.68
N ASP A 50 17.27 2.92 -40.56
CA ASP A 50 18.24 2.75 -39.45
C ASP A 50 18.23 3.68 -38.21
N ASP A 51 18.39 2.99 -37.07
CA ASP A 51 18.72 3.38 -35.69
C ASP A 51 17.70 4.07 -34.74
N ASP A 52 18.01 3.88 -33.45
CA ASP A 52 17.47 4.45 -32.20
C ASP A 52 16.12 3.96 -31.60
N ASP A 53 16.29 3.08 -30.59
CA ASP A 53 15.91 3.31 -29.18
C ASP A 53 14.70 4.22 -28.84
N LEU A 54 13.75 3.68 -28.06
CA LEU A 54 13.32 4.19 -26.74
C LEU A 54 11.99 3.56 -26.28
N GLU A 55 12.02 2.76 -25.19
CA GLU A 55 10.78 2.33 -24.52
C GLU A 55 10.03 3.54 -23.91
N ARG A 56 8.89 3.85 -24.52
CA ARG A 56 8.06 5.03 -24.26
C ARG A 56 7.19 4.86 -23.00
N VAL A 57 7.80 4.95 -21.81
CA VAL A 57 7.05 4.81 -20.53
C VAL A 57 6.25 6.08 -20.19
N SER A 58 4.92 5.95 -20.23
CA SER A 58 3.98 7.02 -19.87
C SER A 58 3.95 7.29 -18.36
N TRP A 59 3.61 8.53 -17.98
CA TRP A 59 3.41 8.95 -16.59
C TRP A 59 1.97 9.45 -16.44
N SER A 60 1.02 8.55 -16.18
CA SER A 60 -0.31 8.94 -15.71
C SER A 60 -0.23 9.32 -14.23
N GLY A 61 -0.74 10.50 -13.89
CA GLY A 61 -0.60 11.13 -12.57
C GLY A 61 -1.49 10.55 -11.46
N GLU A 62 -1.53 9.23 -11.30
CA GLU A 62 -2.26 8.56 -10.22
C GLU A 62 -1.39 8.31 -8.97
N PRO A 63 -1.97 8.22 -7.76
CA PRO A 63 -1.20 8.04 -6.53
C PRO A 63 -0.58 6.65 -6.46
N VAL A 64 0.75 6.57 -6.55
CA VAL A 64 1.48 5.29 -6.48
C VAL A 64 1.40 4.72 -5.05
N GLY A 65 0.70 3.59 -4.91
CA GLY A 65 0.67 2.81 -3.67
C GLY A 65 2.07 2.38 -3.22
N SER A 66 2.24 2.21 -1.90
CA SER A 66 3.54 1.91 -1.28
C SER A 66 4.23 0.68 -1.87
N ILE A 67 5.47 0.86 -2.34
CA ILE A 67 6.29 -0.21 -2.92
C ILE A 67 6.77 -1.15 -1.80
N SER A 68 5.97 -2.17 -1.51
CA SER A 68 6.34 -3.28 -0.61
C SER A 68 7.20 -4.31 -1.35
N TRP A 69 8.50 -4.34 -1.05
CA TRP A 69 9.39 -5.43 -1.50
C TRP A 69 9.27 -6.63 -0.56
N SER A 70 8.65 -7.71 -1.03
CA SER A 70 8.52 -8.96 -0.28
C SER A 70 9.88 -9.66 -0.14
N ILE A 71 10.47 -9.63 1.06
CA ILE A 71 11.63 -10.46 1.37
C ILE A 71 11.14 -11.87 1.70
N LYS A 72 11.59 -12.85 0.92
CA LYS A 72 11.35 -14.27 1.17
C LYS A 72 12.52 -14.80 2.02
N GLU A 73 12.31 -14.93 3.32
CA GLU A 73 13.34 -15.43 4.24
C GLU A 73 13.66 -16.91 3.97
N THR A 74 14.94 -17.19 3.73
CA THR A 74 15.52 -18.53 3.83
C THR A 74 16.21 -18.65 5.18
N ALA A 75 15.50 -19.18 6.18
CA ALA A 75 16.06 -19.42 7.51
C ALA A 75 16.99 -20.65 7.50
N GLY A 76 18.30 -20.41 7.54
CA GLY A 76 19.33 -21.41 7.79
C GLY A 76 19.69 -21.46 9.28
N ASN A 77 19.77 -22.66 9.85
CA ASN A 77 19.90 -22.89 11.28
C ASN A 77 21.34 -22.75 11.81
N SER A 78 21.55 -21.93 12.85
CA SER A 78 22.65 -22.09 13.80
C SER A 78 22.32 -21.43 15.14
N GLY A 79 22.69 -22.07 16.25
CA GLY A 79 22.54 -21.49 17.58
C GLY A 79 23.55 -22.06 18.56
N SER A 80 23.90 -21.27 19.58
CA SER A 80 24.53 -21.73 20.82
C SER A 80 24.56 -20.60 21.87
N SER A 81 24.03 -20.90 23.06
CA SER A 81 24.45 -20.51 24.44
C SER A 81 25.37 -19.28 24.63
N GLN A 82 25.14 -18.37 25.60
CA GLN A 82 25.22 -18.65 27.05
C GLN A 82 24.63 -17.53 27.96
N GLU A 83 24.31 -17.93 29.19
CA GLU A 83 24.24 -17.26 30.52
C GLU A 83 24.76 -15.80 30.68
N GLY A 84 24.32 -14.96 31.64
CA GLY A 84 23.33 -15.09 32.72
C GLY A 84 23.72 -14.29 34.01
N ARG A 85 22.83 -13.43 34.54
CA ARG A 85 22.74 -12.93 35.96
C ARG A 85 21.62 -11.88 36.10
N GLU A 86 20.56 -12.14 36.87
CA GLU A 86 20.35 -11.76 38.29
C GLU A 86 20.33 -10.25 38.57
N GLN A 87 19.20 -9.57 38.81
CA GLN A 87 18.17 -9.67 39.88
C GLN A 87 18.48 -8.78 41.11
N LEU A 88 17.65 -7.74 41.32
CA LEU A 88 17.36 -7.21 42.67
C LEU A 88 15.97 -6.54 42.69
N LYS A 89 15.26 -6.72 43.81
CA LYS A 89 13.83 -6.44 43.99
C LYS A 89 13.63 -5.21 44.88
N SER A 90 12.52 -4.51 44.68
CA SER A 90 11.81 -3.85 45.79
C SER A 90 10.32 -4.15 45.66
N ARG A 91 9.66 -4.47 46.79
CA ARG A 91 8.23 -4.77 46.89
C ARG A 91 7.58 -3.67 47.71
N ASN A 92 6.33 -3.31 47.36
CA ASN A 92 5.27 -3.28 48.37
C ASN A 92 3.88 -3.45 47.72
N SER A 93 3.09 -4.36 48.29
CA SER A 93 1.65 -4.56 48.07
C SER A 93 0.84 -3.49 48.85
N PHE A 94 -0.45 -3.24 48.68
CA PHE A 94 -1.68 -4.06 48.44
C PHE A 94 -2.76 -3.03 48.01
N SER A 95 -3.78 -3.23 47.15
CA SER A 95 -4.88 -4.19 47.26
C SER A 95 -5.74 -4.21 45.97
N THR A 96 -6.11 -5.42 45.55
CA THR A 96 -7.34 -5.85 44.86
C THR A 96 -8.43 -4.81 44.48
N TYR A 97 -8.60 -4.60 43.17
CA TYR A 97 -9.88 -4.73 42.44
C TYR A 97 -9.60 -5.31 41.05
N ALA A 98 -10.42 -6.27 40.60
CA ALA A 98 -10.16 -6.99 39.35
C ALA A 98 -10.54 -6.16 38.12
N GLN A 99 -9.55 -5.75 37.32
CA GLN A 99 -9.78 -5.18 35.99
C GLN A 99 -9.73 -6.29 34.92
N LEU A 100 -10.80 -6.41 34.15
CA LEU A 100 -10.85 -7.25 32.95
C LEU A 100 -9.97 -6.64 31.83
N PRO A 101 -9.27 -7.46 31.03
CA PRO A 101 -8.39 -6.95 29.98
C PRO A 101 -9.20 -6.31 28.83
N LYS A 102 -8.82 -5.09 28.45
CA LYS A 102 -9.30 -4.44 27.21
C LYS A 102 -8.79 -5.26 26.00
N PRO A 103 -9.63 -5.59 25.01
CA PRO A 103 -9.14 -6.18 23.76
C PRO A 103 -8.34 -5.15 22.98
N ALA A 104 -7.18 -5.56 22.46
CA ALA A 104 -6.33 -4.72 21.62
C ALA A 104 -6.97 -4.48 20.24
N SER A 105 -6.63 -3.35 19.61
CA SER A 105 -7.14 -2.90 18.31
C SER A 105 -6.77 -3.86 17.18
N THR A 106 -7.76 -4.41 16.46
CA THR A 106 -7.54 -5.41 15.40
C THR A 106 -7.82 -4.89 13.97
N TYR A 107 -7.31 -3.72 13.60
CA TYR A 107 -7.38 -3.25 12.20
C TYR A 107 -6.09 -2.55 11.76
N SER A 108 -5.29 -3.26 10.96
CA SER A 108 -4.14 -2.72 10.23
C SER A 108 -4.52 -2.50 8.76
N LEU A 109 -4.04 -1.41 8.15
CA LEU A 109 -4.53 -0.85 6.88
C LEU A 109 -4.04 -1.57 5.60
N SER A 110 -3.71 -2.86 5.66
CA SER A 110 -3.00 -3.57 4.59
C SER A 110 -3.87 -4.20 3.48
N SER A 111 -5.21 -4.08 3.53
CA SER A 111 -6.14 -4.83 2.66
C SER A 111 -6.69 -4.09 1.43
N PHE A 112 -6.29 -2.84 1.16
CA PHE A 112 -6.94 -1.98 0.15
C PHE A 112 -6.40 -2.03 -1.30
N PHE A 113 -5.50 -2.97 -1.65
CA PHE A 113 -4.91 -3.03 -2.99
C PHE A 113 -5.10 -4.37 -3.71
N ARG A 114 -6.21 -4.50 -4.47
CA ARG A 114 -6.30 -5.09 -5.84
C ARG A 114 -7.75 -5.22 -6.29
N GLY A 115 -8.14 -4.48 -7.33
CA GLY A 115 -9.41 -4.68 -8.05
C GLY A 115 -9.22 -5.43 -9.38
N ARG A 116 -10.33 -5.78 -10.04
CA ARG A 116 -10.39 -5.97 -11.51
C ARG A 116 -11.81 -5.82 -12.07
N THR A 117 -11.89 -5.54 -13.36
CA THR A 117 -13.06 -5.01 -14.11
C THR A 117 -13.81 -6.04 -14.99
N ARG A 118 -14.98 -5.61 -15.48
CA ARG A 118 -15.92 -6.12 -16.51
C ARG A 118 -15.86 -5.22 -17.77
N PRO A 119 -16.26 -5.53 -19.04
CA PRO A 119 -16.88 -6.71 -19.72
C PRO A 119 -17.98 -7.56 -19.03
N GLY A 120 -19.18 -7.93 -19.54
CA GLY A 120 -19.94 -7.77 -20.81
C GLY A 120 -20.90 -8.95 -20.97
N SER A 121 -21.99 -8.96 -21.76
CA SER A 121 -22.80 -7.93 -22.45
C SER A 121 -24.28 -8.31 -22.28
N PHE A 122 -25.22 -7.40 -22.56
CA PHE A 122 -26.67 -7.65 -22.47
C PHE A 122 -27.23 -8.39 -23.70
N GLN A 123 -28.27 -9.19 -23.50
CA GLN A 123 -29.34 -9.33 -24.48
C GLN A 123 -30.71 -9.48 -23.79
N SER A 124 -31.63 -8.60 -24.16
CA SER A 124 -33.04 -8.61 -23.77
C SER A 124 -33.84 -9.30 -24.87
N LEU A 125 -34.81 -10.15 -24.51
CA LEU A 125 -35.86 -10.61 -25.42
C LEU A 125 -37.19 -10.72 -24.66
N SER A 126 -37.95 -9.64 -24.71
CA SER A 126 -39.41 -9.69 -24.67
C SER A 126 -39.95 -9.67 -26.10
N ASP A 127 -41.19 -10.10 -26.28
CA ASP A 127 -42.01 -10.09 -27.50
C ASP A 127 -41.66 -11.05 -28.66
N ALA A 128 -42.46 -12.11 -28.76
CA ALA A 128 -43.14 -12.48 -30.02
C ALA A 128 -44.48 -13.17 -29.69
N LEU A 129 -45.58 -12.64 -30.27
CA LEU A 129 -46.97 -12.98 -29.97
C LEU A 129 -47.48 -14.20 -30.76
N SER A 130 -48.55 -14.87 -30.30
CA SER A 130 -49.87 -14.89 -31.00
C SER A 130 -50.92 -15.84 -30.38
N ASP A 131 -52.18 -15.42 -30.48
CA ASP A 131 -53.44 -16.06 -30.02
C ASP A 131 -53.72 -17.45 -30.67
N VAL A 132 -54.67 -18.32 -30.26
CA VAL A 132 -56.13 -18.13 -30.02
C VAL A 132 -56.70 -19.29 -29.11
N PRO A 133 -57.75 -19.06 -28.29
CA PRO A 133 -58.38 -20.07 -27.36
C PRO A 133 -59.59 -20.82 -28.03
N PRO A 134 -60.52 -21.57 -27.35
CA PRO A 134 -60.75 -21.76 -25.90
C PRO A 134 -61.20 -23.18 -25.41
N LYS A 135 -61.53 -23.25 -24.11
CA LYS A 135 -62.37 -24.24 -23.36
C LYS A 135 -61.75 -25.57 -22.87
N SER A 136 -61.48 -25.54 -21.56
CA SER A 136 -61.82 -26.57 -20.56
C SER A 136 -61.61 -28.05 -20.90
N TYR A 137 -60.53 -28.62 -20.35
CA TYR A 137 -60.64 -29.83 -19.53
C TYR A 137 -59.76 -29.64 -18.30
N ALA A 138 -60.33 -29.80 -17.10
CA ALA A 138 -59.59 -29.83 -15.85
C ALA A 138 -59.35 -31.30 -15.46
N PRO A 139 -58.09 -31.74 -15.31
CA PRO A 139 -57.75 -32.84 -14.43
C PRO A 139 -57.52 -32.27 -13.02
N GLU A 140 -58.23 -32.82 -12.03
CA GLU A 140 -57.93 -32.57 -10.61
C GLU A 140 -56.49 -33.03 -10.28
N LEU A 141 -55.53 -32.09 -10.32
CA LEU A 141 -54.25 -32.27 -9.64
C LEU A 141 -54.41 -31.76 -8.21
N GLY A 142 -54.65 -32.70 -7.31
CA GLY A 142 -54.93 -32.45 -5.90
C GLY A 142 -53.87 -31.56 -5.27
N ARG A 143 -54.33 -30.47 -4.65
CA ARG A 143 -53.49 -29.61 -3.79
C ARG A 143 -52.77 -30.53 -2.79
N PRO A 144 -51.44 -30.39 -2.59
CA PRO A 144 -50.80 -31.02 -1.44
C PRO A 144 -51.42 -30.40 -0.18
N LYS A 145 -52.29 -31.17 0.49
CA LYS A 145 -52.92 -30.84 1.79
C LYS A 145 -51.87 -30.91 2.91
N GLY A 146 -50.85 -30.05 2.82
CA GLY A 146 -49.71 -29.98 3.72
C GLY A 146 -49.17 -28.56 3.97
N GLU A 147 -49.20 -27.67 2.97
CA GLU A 147 -48.52 -26.36 3.09
C GLU A 147 -49.39 -25.23 3.66
N TYR A 148 -50.72 -25.43 3.75
CA TYR A 148 -51.65 -24.48 4.40
C TYR A 148 -51.64 -24.53 5.94
N ARG A 149 -50.60 -25.09 6.57
CA ARG A 149 -50.38 -25.07 8.04
C ARG A 149 -49.31 -24.08 8.51
N ASP A 150 -48.59 -23.41 7.62
CA ASP A 150 -47.52 -22.46 8.02
C ASP A 150 -48.04 -21.05 8.41
N TYR A 151 -49.34 -20.75 8.16
CA TYR A 151 -49.97 -19.47 8.51
C TYR A 151 -50.53 -19.40 9.95
N SER A 152 -50.59 -20.53 10.66
CA SER A 152 -50.99 -20.59 12.07
C SER A 152 -49.98 -21.41 12.85
N ASN A 153 -49.07 -20.69 13.51
CA ASN A 153 -48.36 -21.13 14.70
C ASN A 153 -47.62 -19.92 15.31
N ASP A 154 -47.64 -19.85 16.63
CA ASP A 154 -46.88 -18.88 17.42
C ASP A 154 -45.41 -19.29 17.43
N TRP A 155 -44.69 -18.94 16.36
CA TRP A 155 -43.27 -19.27 16.23
C TRP A 155 -42.48 -18.53 17.30
N SER A 156 -41.70 -19.28 18.07
CA SER A 156 -40.77 -18.68 19.02
C SER A 156 -39.76 -17.77 18.29
N PRO A 157 -39.13 -16.84 19.02
CA PRO A 157 -37.95 -16.12 18.54
C PRO A 157 -36.91 -17.05 17.88
N SER A 158 -36.64 -18.21 18.50
CA SER A 158 -35.68 -19.21 18.00
C SER A 158 -36.10 -19.88 16.68
N ASP A 159 -37.38 -20.25 16.54
CA ASP A 159 -37.93 -20.82 15.30
C ASP A 159 -37.90 -19.82 14.15
N THR A 160 -38.16 -18.55 14.45
CA THR A 160 -38.10 -17.45 13.49
C THR A 160 -36.68 -17.25 12.97
N VAL A 161 -35.69 -17.14 13.87
CA VAL A 161 -34.27 -17.01 13.51
C VAL A 161 -33.79 -18.23 12.71
N ARG A 162 -34.16 -19.45 13.12
CA ARG A 162 -33.83 -20.69 12.41
C ARG A 162 -34.39 -20.75 10.99
N ARG A 163 -35.53 -20.10 10.73
CA ARG A 163 -36.15 -19.98 9.40
C ARG A 163 -35.54 -18.87 8.56
N LEU A 164 -35.24 -17.71 9.15
CA LEU A 164 -34.49 -16.63 8.48
C LEU A 164 -33.12 -17.13 7.98
N ARG A 165 -32.39 -17.91 8.80
CA ARG A 165 -31.14 -18.57 8.38
C ARG A 165 -31.30 -19.51 7.18
N LYS A 166 -32.49 -20.10 6.99
CA LYS A 166 -32.84 -20.95 5.85
C LYS A 166 -33.39 -20.14 4.66
N GLY A 167 -33.25 -18.81 4.65
CA GLY A 167 -33.78 -17.93 3.62
C GLY A 167 -35.31 -17.86 3.54
N LYS A 168 -36.03 -18.38 4.55
CA LYS A 168 -37.51 -18.39 4.54
C LYS A 168 -38.04 -17.02 4.98
N VAL A 169 -39.00 -16.51 4.21
CA VAL A 169 -39.72 -15.27 4.54
C VAL A 169 -40.47 -15.44 5.86
N CYS A 170 -40.19 -14.57 6.83
CA CYS A 170 -40.83 -14.55 8.14
C CYS A 170 -41.30 -13.13 8.47
N SER A 171 -42.56 -12.96 8.88
CA SER A 171 -43.06 -11.64 9.31
C SER A 171 -42.66 -11.34 10.75
N LEU A 172 -41.85 -10.28 10.93
CA LEU A 172 -41.34 -9.83 12.23
C LEU A 172 -42.31 -8.90 12.97
N GLU A 173 -43.34 -8.38 12.31
CA GLU A 173 -44.36 -7.47 12.89
C GLU A 173 -45.20 -8.10 14.04
N ARG A 174 -44.99 -9.39 14.31
CA ARG A 174 -45.52 -10.11 15.49
C ARG A 174 -44.78 -9.78 16.79
N PHE A 175 -43.47 -9.47 16.73
CA PHE A 175 -42.65 -9.12 17.89
C PHE A 175 -42.91 -7.66 18.25
N ARG A 176 -43.98 -7.41 19.00
CA ARG A 176 -44.52 -6.07 19.25
C ARG A 176 -43.90 -5.39 20.47
N SER A 177 -43.79 -6.10 21.59
CA SER A 177 -43.20 -5.51 22.80
C SER A 177 -41.69 -5.34 22.65
N LEU A 178 -41.10 -4.47 23.48
CA LEU A 178 -39.65 -4.32 23.52
C LEU A 178 -38.96 -5.65 23.93
N GLN A 179 -39.57 -6.40 24.84
CA GLN A 179 -39.04 -7.68 25.31
C GLN A 179 -39.00 -8.73 24.18
N ASP A 180 -40.09 -8.88 23.42
CA ASP A 180 -40.17 -9.80 22.27
C ASP A 180 -39.08 -9.50 21.23
N LYS A 181 -38.88 -8.21 20.96
CA LYS A 181 -37.89 -7.68 20.01
C LYS A 181 -36.45 -7.94 20.44
N LEU A 182 -36.15 -7.81 21.72
CA LEU A 182 -34.81 -8.07 22.27
C LEU A 182 -34.52 -9.58 22.36
N GLN A 183 -35.52 -10.39 22.71
CA GLN A 183 -35.37 -11.85 22.68
C GLN A 183 -35.12 -12.37 21.26
N LEU A 184 -35.78 -11.80 20.24
CA LEU A 184 -35.50 -12.09 18.83
C LEU A 184 -34.06 -11.73 18.44
N LEU A 185 -33.53 -10.61 18.93
CA LEU A 185 -32.15 -10.20 18.68
C LEU A 185 -31.14 -11.12 19.37
N GLU A 186 -31.43 -11.56 20.60
CA GLU A 186 -30.58 -12.45 21.38
C GLU A 186 -30.49 -13.85 20.75
N GLU A 187 -31.61 -14.40 20.26
CA GLU A 187 -31.62 -15.63 19.45
C GLU A 187 -30.88 -15.46 18.11
N ALA A 188 -30.97 -14.29 17.46
CA ALA A 188 -30.22 -14.02 16.23
C ALA A 188 -28.70 -14.00 16.49
N VAL A 189 -28.28 -13.40 17.62
CA VAL A 189 -26.87 -13.33 18.04
C VAL A 189 -26.32 -14.69 18.46
N SER A 190 -27.09 -15.51 19.19
CA SER A 190 -26.67 -16.85 19.62
C SER A 190 -26.49 -17.83 18.45
N MET A 191 -27.19 -17.59 17.34
CA MET A 191 -27.11 -18.39 16.12
C MET A 191 -25.95 -18.01 15.19
N HIS A 192 -25.19 -16.96 15.53
CA HIS A 192 -23.96 -16.50 14.84
C HIS A 192 -24.10 -16.24 13.33
N ASP A 193 -25.31 -15.94 12.85
CA ASP A 193 -25.57 -15.60 11.45
C ASP A 193 -25.66 -14.08 11.26
N GLY A 194 -24.64 -13.49 10.61
CA GLY A 194 -24.55 -12.05 10.39
C GLY A 194 -25.67 -11.48 9.51
N ASN A 195 -26.24 -12.25 8.59
CA ASN A 195 -27.36 -11.82 7.76
C ASN A 195 -28.65 -11.76 8.58
N VAL A 196 -28.89 -12.77 9.44
CA VAL A 196 -30.07 -12.81 10.30
C VAL A 196 -30.00 -11.73 11.38
N ILE A 197 -28.85 -11.52 12.02
CA ILE A 197 -28.62 -10.42 12.96
C ILE A 197 -28.93 -9.07 12.30
N THR A 198 -28.42 -8.84 11.08
CA THR A 198 -28.64 -7.60 10.34
C THR A 198 -30.11 -7.42 9.93
N ALA A 199 -30.80 -8.48 9.50
CA ALA A 199 -32.22 -8.44 9.17
C ALA A 199 -33.10 -8.08 10.39
N VAL A 200 -32.80 -8.64 11.57
CA VAL A 200 -33.48 -8.26 12.82
C VAL A 200 -33.17 -6.81 13.18
N LEU A 201 -31.92 -6.36 13.09
CA LEU A 201 -31.53 -4.96 13.34
C LEU A 201 -32.24 -3.95 12.43
N ILE A 202 -32.46 -4.28 11.16
CA ILE A 202 -33.24 -3.44 10.23
C ILE A 202 -34.69 -3.30 10.72
N PHE A 203 -35.31 -4.39 11.19
CA PHE A 203 -36.65 -4.35 11.79
C PHE A 203 -36.69 -3.54 13.10
N LEU A 204 -35.67 -3.65 13.95
CA LEU A 204 -35.55 -2.82 15.16
C LEU A 204 -35.37 -1.33 14.81
N LYS A 205 -34.51 -1.00 13.84
CA LYS A 205 -34.31 0.37 13.30
C LYS A 205 -35.62 1.00 12.79
N ARG A 206 -36.51 0.18 12.20
CA ARG A 206 -37.81 0.63 11.69
C ARG A 206 -38.87 0.81 12.77
N THR A 207 -38.81 0.05 13.86
CA THR A 207 -39.94 -0.09 14.81
C THR A 207 -39.65 0.34 16.25
N LEU A 208 -38.46 0.90 16.52
CA LEU A 208 -38.07 1.50 17.81
C LEU A 208 -37.62 2.95 17.59
N SER A 209 -37.77 3.80 18.61
CA SER A 209 -37.13 5.12 18.61
C SER A 209 -35.61 5.01 18.74
N LYS A 210 -34.87 6.00 18.24
CA LYS A 210 -33.39 5.97 18.26
C LYS A 210 -32.82 5.78 19.67
N GLU A 211 -33.41 6.43 20.66
CA GLU A 211 -32.97 6.39 22.05
C GLU A 211 -33.09 5.00 22.67
N ILE A 212 -34.23 4.31 22.44
CA ILE A 212 -34.43 2.94 22.90
C ILE A 212 -33.47 2.00 22.14
N LEU A 213 -33.39 2.12 20.81
CA LEU A 213 -32.50 1.29 19.99
C LEU A 213 -31.03 1.42 20.44
N PHE A 214 -30.55 2.63 20.69
CA PHE A 214 -29.16 2.87 21.06
C PHE A 214 -28.84 2.32 22.45
N ARG A 215 -29.69 2.61 23.46
CA ARG A 215 -29.53 2.10 24.83
C ARG A 215 -29.51 0.57 24.89
N GLU A 216 -30.39 -0.09 24.14
CA GLU A 216 -30.44 -1.56 24.13
C GLU A 216 -29.28 -2.21 23.36
N LEU A 217 -28.64 -1.48 22.43
CA LEU A 217 -27.48 -1.97 21.68
C LEU A 217 -26.15 -1.66 22.36
N GLU A 218 -26.06 -0.61 23.16
CA GLU A 218 -24.89 -0.28 23.99
C GLU A 218 -24.42 -1.49 24.82
N VAL A 219 -25.36 -2.22 25.43
CA VAL A 219 -25.08 -3.44 26.20
C VAL A 219 -24.94 -4.71 25.33
N ARG A 220 -25.29 -4.66 24.04
CA ARG A 220 -25.29 -5.81 23.09
C ARG A 220 -24.25 -5.63 21.98
N GLN A 221 -22.98 -5.65 22.35
CA GLN A 221 -21.82 -5.32 21.49
C GLN A 221 -21.74 -6.07 20.14
N VAL A 222 -22.20 -7.32 20.05
CA VAL A 222 -22.26 -8.05 18.77
C VAL A 222 -23.24 -7.36 17.82
N ALA A 223 -24.49 -7.19 18.25
CA ALA A 223 -25.54 -6.53 17.50
C ALA A 223 -25.18 -5.07 17.17
N LEU A 224 -24.55 -4.35 18.10
CA LEU A 224 -24.07 -2.98 17.87
C LEU A 224 -23.04 -2.90 16.73
N ARG A 225 -22.07 -3.82 16.67
CA ARG A 225 -21.08 -3.87 15.58
C ARG A 225 -21.74 -4.15 14.23
N HIS A 226 -22.73 -5.05 14.18
CA HIS A 226 -23.52 -5.30 12.98
C HIS A 226 -24.30 -4.05 12.54
N LEU A 227 -24.91 -3.29 13.47
CA LEU A 227 -25.59 -2.04 13.13
C LEU A 227 -24.61 -0.99 12.59
N ILE A 228 -23.46 -0.78 13.25
CA ILE A 228 -22.44 0.17 12.81
C ILE A 228 -21.94 -0.18 11.39
N HIS A 229 -21.66 -1.45 11.12
CA HIS A 229 -21.26 -1.89 9.79
C HIS A 229 -22.37 -1.66 8.76
N PHE A 230 -23.61 -2.09 9.04
CA PHE A 230 -24.75 -1.86 8.16
C PHE A 230 -24.96 -0.37 7.83
N LEU A 231 -24.89 0.53 8.81
CA LEU A 231 -25.04 1.98 8.60
C LEU A 231 -23.88 2.56 7.77
N LYS A 232 -22.65 2.03 7.91
CA LYS A 232 -21.50 2.39 7.06
C LYS A 232 -21.73 1.95 5.61
N GLU A 233 -22.19 0.72 5.38
CA GLU A 233 -22.47 0.18 4.02
C GLU A 233 -23.60 0.93 3.30
N ILE A 234 -24.72 1.25 3.98
CA ILE A 234 -25.84 1.97 3.34
C ILE A 234 -25.66 3.49 3.28
N GLY A 235 -24.57 4.03 3.82
CA GLY A 235 -24.30 5.47 3.84
C GLY A 235 -25.22 6.30 4.75
N ASP A 236 -25.87 5.69 5.77
CA ASP A 236 -26.72 6.41 6.74
C ASP A 236 -25.87 7.14 7.79
N GLN A 237 -25.09 8.11 7.31
CA GLN A 237 -24.14 8.88 8.12
C GLN A 237 -24.83 9.63 9.26
N LYS A 238 -26.05 10.13 9.05
CA LYS A 238 -26.78 10.89 10.07
C LYS A 238 -27.06 10.02 11.30
N LEU A 239 -27.59 8.81 11.11
CA LEU A 239 -27.84 7.92 12.25
C LEU A 239 -26.54 7.35 12.84
N LEU A 240 -25.53 7.12 12.01
CA LEU A 240 -24.21 6.65 12.46
C LEU A 240 -23.53 7.67 13.40
N LEU A 241 -23.54 8.96 13.05
CA LEU A 241 -23.01 10.03 13.89
C LEU A 241 -23.82 10.21 15.18
N ASP A 242 -25.15 10.12 15.10
CA ASP A 242 -26.00 10.14 16.30
C ASP A 242 -25.71 8.95 17.24
N LEU A 243 -25.44 7.76 16.69
CA LEU A 243 -25.04 6.59 17.46
C LEU A 243 -23.65 6.77 18.10
N PHE A 244 -22.68 7.33 17.38
CA PHE A 244 -21.36 7.62 17.94
C PHE A 244 -21.39 8.71 19.03
N ARG A 245 -22.25 9.73 18.90
CA ARG A 245 -22.51 10.69 19.99
C ARG A 245 -23.11 10.03 21.22
N PHE A 246 -24.10 9.15 21.04
CA PHE A 246 -24.74 8.44 22.16
C PHE A 246 -23.74 7.55 22.92
N LEU A 247 -22.83 6.88 22.20
CA LEU A 247 -21.84 5.96 22.76
C LEU A 247 -20.54 6.64 23.23
N ASP A 248 -20.50 7.97 23.28
CA ASP A 248 -19.31 8.79 23.57
C ASP A 248 -18.06 8.40 22.74
N ARG A 249 -18.26 7.99 21.47
CA ARG A 249 -17.18 7.60 20.54
C ARG A 249 -16.60 8.82 19.84
N THR A 250 -16.00 9.68 20.63
CA THR A 250 -15.38 10.95 20.22
C THR A 250 -14.36 10.79 19.08
N GLU A 251 -13.53 9.74 19.09
CA GLU A 251 -12.56 9.46 18.03
C GLU A 251 -13.22 9.16 16.66
N GLU A 252 -14.33 8.40 16.61
CA GLU A 252 -15.02 8.13 15.33
C GLU A 252 -15.76 9.37 14.81
N LEU A 253 -16.24 10.26 15.70
CA LEU A 253 -16.77 11.58 15.33
C LEU A 253 -15.66 12.48 14.76
N ALA A 254 -14.52 12.55 15.45
CA ALA A 254 -13.35 13.31 15.02
C ALA A 254 -12.82 12.82 13.66
N LEU A 255 -12.72 11.50 13.47
CA LEU A 255 -12.33 10.88 12.20
C LEU A 255 -13.34 11.18 11.08
N SER A 256 -14.64 11.22 11.39
CA SER A 256 -15.66 11.59 10.40
C SER A 256 -15.53 13.04 9.96
N HIS A 257 -15.30 13.98 10.87
CA HIS A 257 -15.02 15.39 10.53
C HIS A 257 -13.73 15.50 9.73
N TYR A 258 -12.64 14.87 10.19
CA TYR A 258 -11.35 14.90 9.49
C TYR A 258 -11.45 14.43 8.03
N ARG A 259 -12.29 13.41 7.72
CA ARG A 259 -12.52 12.94 6.34
C ARG A 259 -13.07 14.00 5.39
N GLU A 260 -13.71 15.06 5.88
CA GLU A 260 -14.24 16.14 5.03
C GLU A 260 -13.15 16.83 4.21
N HIS A 261 -11.88 16.81 4.64
CA HIS A 261 -10.74 17.37 3.88
C HIS A 261 -10.62 16.81 2.45
N LEU A 262 -11.04 15.56 2.23
CA LEU A 262 -11.02 14.90 0.93
C LEU A 262 -11.93 15.60 -0.10
N THR A 263 -12.96 16.31 0.37
CA THR A 263 -13.91 17.05 -0.47
C THR A 263 -13.42 18.46 -0.82
N ILE A 264 -12.45 19.00 -0.07
CA ILE A 264 -11.98 20.37 -0.21
C ILE A 264 -10.93 20.42 -1.31
N GLN A 265 -11.27 20.92 -2.49
CA GLN A 265 -10.35 20.94 -3.65
C GLN A 265 -9.23 21.98 -3.54
N ASP A 266 -9.52 23.13 -2.93
CA ASP A 266 -8.55 24.21 -2.78
C ASP A 266 -7.54 23.89 -1.65
N PRO A 267 -6.22 23.96 -1.92
CA PRO A 267 -5.21 23.51 -0.97
C PRO A 267 -5.09 24.42 0.25
N GLU A 268 -5.31 25.73 0.11
CA GLU A 268 -5.26 26.68 1.24
C GLU A 268 -6.46 26.50 2.17
N LYS A 269 -7.67 26.35 1.62
CA LYS A 269 -8.86 25.99 2.40
C LYS A 269 -8.71 24.62 3.06
N ARG A 270 -8.11 23.64 2.37
CA ARG A 270 -7.80 22.32 2.93
C ARG A 270 -6.81 22.43 4.09
N LYS A 271 -5.76 23.24 3.96
CA LYS A 271 -4.76 23.52 5.01
C LYS A 271 -5.42 24.18 6.23
N GLU A 272 -6.21 25.23 6.06
CA GLU A 272 -6.93 25.85 7.19
C GLU A 272 -7.99 24.91 7.81
N PHE A 273 -8.62 24.01 7.04
CA PHE A 273 -9.49 22.96 7.59
C PHE A 273 -8.73 21.91 8.40
N LEU A 274 -7.56 21.45 7.90
CA LEU A 274 -6.70 20.54 8.66
C LEU A 274 -6.25 21.18 9.99
N LYS A 275 -6.06 22.49 10.01
CA LYS A 275 -5.75 23.27 11.22
C LYS A 275 -6.84 23.18 12.28
N THR A 276 -8.12 23.24 11.90
CA THR A 276 -9.22 23.06 12.86
C THR A 276 -9.28 21.63 13.38
N CYS A 277 -8.86 20.65 12.57
CA CYS A 277 -8.82 19.24 12.96
C CYS A 277 -7.77 18.92 14.05
N ILE A 278 -6.73 19.74 14.21
CA ILE A 278 -5.70 19.57 15.26
C ILE A 278 -6.31 19.66 16.68
N GLY A 279 -7.39 20.43 16.84
CA GLY A 279 -8.09 20.60 18.13
C GLY A 279 -9.14 19.53 18.45
N LEU A 280 -9.31 18.52 17.60
CA LEU A 280 -10.29 17.46 17.80
C LEU A 280 -9.82 16.40 18.81
N PRO A 281 -10.74 15.69 19.49
CA PRO A 281 -10.42 14.69 20.52
C PRO A 281 -9.93 13.38 19.89
N PHE A 282 -8.74 13.42 19.31
CA PHE A 282 -8.02 12.27 18.77
C PHE A 282 -7.10 11.64 19.83
N SER A 283 -6.64 10.41 19.55
CA SER A 283 -5.50 9.82 20.25
C SER A 283 -4.24 10.68 20.07
N ALA A 284 -3.26 10.56 20.97
CA ALA A 284 -2.01 11.33 20.85
C ALA A 284 -1.20 10.97 19.57
N GLU A 285 -1.36 9.76 19.05
CA GLU A 285 -0.73 9.27 17.82
C GLU A 285 -1.43 9.88 16.59
N ASP A 286 -2.76 9.78 16.50
CA ASP A 286 -3.54 10.38 15.41
C ASP A 286 -3.41 11.91 15.38
N SER A 287 -3.37 12.56 16.54
CA SER A 287 -3.14 14.01 16.65
C SER A 287 -1.80 14.42 16.03
N ALA A 288 -0.74 13.63 16.25
CA ALA A 288 0.56 13.87 15.63
C ALA A 288 0.52 13.69 14.12
N HIS A 289 -0.21 12.67 13.61
CA HIS A 289 -0.39 12.48 12.17
C HIS A 289 -1.17 13.61 11.48
N ILE A 290 -2.17 14.18 12.15
CA ILE A 290 -2.95 15.33 11.64
C ILE A 290 -2.10 16.60 11.64
N GLN A 291 -1.29 16.82 12.69
CA GLN A 291 -0.32 17.90 12.76
C GLN A 291 0.72 17.79 11.64
N ASP A 292 1.27 16.59 11.40
CA ASP A 292 2.21 16.34 10.31
C ASP A 292 1.55 16.55 8.93
N HIS A 293 0.29 16.17 8.73
CA HIS A 293 -0.45 16.42 7.49
C HIS A 293 -0.65 17.92 7.24
N TYR A 294 -1.10 18.68 8.25
CA TYR A 294 -1.18 20.15 8.18
C TYR A 294 0.17 20.76 7.77
N THR A 295 1.22 20.42 8.51
CA THR A 295 2.57 20.98 8.31
C THR A 295 3.20 20.56 6.98
N LEU A 296 2.85 19.39 6.44
CA LEU A 296 3.28 18.97 5.11
C LEU A 296 2.56 19.77 4.01
N LEU A 297 1.24 19.93 4.10
CA LEU A 297 0.47 20.66 3.09
C LEU A 297 0.84 22.15 3.06
N GLU A 298 1.02 22.77 4.23
CA GLU A 298 1.50 24.15 4.37
C GLU A 298 2.84 24.36 3.62
N ARG A 299 3.80 23.44 3.79
CA ARG A 299 5.07 23.46 3.05
C ARG A 299 4.91 23.24 1.56
N GLN A 300 4.09 22.26 1.16
CA GLN A 300 3.85 21.96 -0.25
C GLN A 300 3.26 23.17 -0.98
N ILE A 301 2.37 23.94 -0.34
CA ILE A 301 1.82 25.18 -0.90
C ILE A 301 2.92 26.22 -1.16
N ILE A 302 3.77 26.47 -0.15
CA ILE A 302 4.86 27.46 -0.27
C ILE A 302 5.85 27.06 -1.37
N ILE A 303 6.29 25.79 -1.38
CA ILE A 303 7.24 25.27 -2.37
C ILE A 303 6.62 25.26 -3.78
N GLU A 304 5.37 24.81 -3.93
CA GLU A 304 4.67 24.79 -5.24
C GLU A 304 4.52 26.20 -5.83
N ALA A 305 4.15 27.19 -5.01
CA ALA A 305 3.99 28.56 -5.45
C ALA A 305 5.32 29.16 -5.94
N ASN A 306 6.40 28.95 -5.17
CA ASN A 306 7.74 29.40 -5.52
C ASN A 306 8.26 28.72 -6.79
N ASP A 307 8.21 27.39 -6.86
CA ASP A 307 8.78 26.61 -7.95
C ASP A 307 8.04 26.84 -9.27
N ARG A 308 6.71 27.01 -9.22
CA ARG A 308 5.91 27.39 -10.39
C ARG A 308 6.31 28.76 -10.93
N HIS A 309 6.59 29.73 -10.05
CA HIS A 309 7.10 31.02 -10.47
C HIS A 309 8.47 30.88 -11.14
N LEU A 310 9.43 30.21 -10.50
CA LEU A 310 10.78 30.00 -11.01
C LEU A 310 10.83 29.25 -12.36
N GLU A 311 9.99 28.22 -12.51
CA GLU A 311 9.83 27.47 -13.76
C GLU A 311 9.23 28.35 -14.86
N SER A 312 8.15 29.09 -14.58
CA SER A 312 7.52 29.99 -15.56
C SER A 312 8.42 31.15 -16.01
N ALA A 313 9.30 31.61 -15.12
CA ALA A 313 10.30 32.64 -15.40
C ALA A 313 11.55 32.09 -16.13
N GLY A 314 11.70 30.77 -16.23
CA GLY A 314 12.85 30.11 -16.87
C GLY A 314 14.19 30.36 -16.15
N GLN A 315 14.15 30.80 -14.89
CA GLN A 315 15.33 31.29 -14.16
C GLN A 315 16.21 30.17 -13.59
N THR A 316 15.66 28.98 -13.37
CA THR A 316 16.38 27.87 -12.72
C THR A 316 16.72 26.77 -13.71
N GLU A 317 18.02 26.46 -13.84
CA GLU A 317 18.54 25.47 -14.78
C GLU A 317 17.95 24.07 -14.55
N ILE A 318 17.71 23.67 -13.30
CA ILE A 318 17.19 22.33 -12.98
C ILE A 318 15.79 22.10 -13.56
N PHE A 319 14.90 23.10 -13.55
CA PHE A 319 13.57 23.00 -14.16
C PHE A 319 13.64 23.03 -15.70
N ARG A 320 14.67 23.65 -16.29
CA ARG A 320 14.88 23.61 -17.74
C ARG A 320 15.40 22.26 -18.22
N LYS A 321 16.35 21.64 -17.50
CA LYS A 321 16.87 20.30 -17.80
C LYS A 321 15.88 19.19 -17.46
N HIS A 322 15.08 19.39 -16.40
CA HIS A 322 14.11 18.43 -15.90
C HIS A 322 12.79 19.15 -15.52
N PRO A 323 11.92 19.45 -16.50
CA PRO A 323 10.64 20.11 -16.24
C PRO A 323 9.79 19.37 -15.21
N ARG A 324 9.06 20.11 -14.37
CA ARG A 324 8.19 19.53 -13.35
C ARG A 324 7.00 18.85 -14.03
N LYS A 325 6.81 17.55 -13.75
CA LYS A 325 5.75 16.74 -14.39
C LYS A 325 4.37 16.90 -13.77
N ALA A 326 4.31 17.30 -12.50
CA ALA A 326 3.09 17.39 -11.71
C ALA A 326 3.32 18.34 -10.51
N SER A 327 2.22 18.77 -9.89
CA SER A 327 2.27 19.50 -8.63
C SER A 327 2.64 18.58 -7.46
N ILE A 328 3.30 19.13 -6.45
CA ILE A 328 3.62 18.44 -5.20
C ILE A 328 2.50 18.46 -4.15
N LEU A 329 1.42 19.21 -4.41
CA LEU A 329 0.31 19.39 -3.47
C LEU A 329 -0.39 18.06 -3.17
N ASN A 330 -0.65 17.81 -1.88
CA ASN A 330 -1.27 16.59 -1.35
C ASN A 330 -0.47 15.29 -1.60
N MET A 331 0.79 15.39 -2.02
CA MET A 331 1.63 14.21 -2.22
C MET A 331 2.11 13.64 -0.87
N PRO A 332 2.36 12.32 -0.77
CA PRO A 332 2.94 11.73 0.43
C PRO A 332 4.32 12.33 0.76
N LEU A 333 4.66 12.38 2.05
CA LEU A 333 5.94 12.91 2.55
C LEU A 333 7.17 12.35 1.81
N VAL A 334 7.18 11.06 1.48
CA VAL A 334 8.29 10.42 0.75
C VAL A 334 8.43 10.95 -0.68
N THR A 335 7.32 11.31 -1.33
CA THR A 335 7.29 11.92 -2.66
C THR A 335 7.76 13.38 -2.60
N THR A 336 7.34 14.14 -1.58
CA THR A 336 7.85 15.50 -1.32
C THR A 336 9.35 15.47 -1.00
N LEU A 337 9.82 14.52 -0.19
CA LEU A 337 11.25 14.34 0.06
C LEU A 337 12.02 14.00 -1.22
N PHE A 338 11.49 13.10 -2.07
CA PHE A 338 12.12 12.80 -3.36
C PHE A 338 12.22 14.05 -4.24
N TYR A 339 11.12 14.81 -4.34
CA TYR A 339 11.08 16.07 -5.08
C TYR A 339 12.13 17.07 -4.56
N SER A 340 12.19 17.29 -3.25
CA SER A 340 13.22 18.11 -2.61
C SER A 340 14.64 17.60 -2.86
N CYS A 341 14.87 16.28 -2.80
CA CYS A 341 16.18 15.71 -3.12
C CYS A 341 16.55 15.79 -4.61
N PHE A 342 15.56 16.01 -5.48
CA PHE A 342 15.77 16.16 -6.92
C PHE A 342 16.05 17.63 -7.27
N TYR A 343 15.14 18.53 -6.92
CA TYR A 343 15.19 19.95 -7.30
C TYR A 343 15.98 20.85 -6.33
N HIS A 344 15.95 20.54 -5.04
CA HIS A 344 16.34 21.45 -3.95
C HIS A 344 17.44 20.88 -3.03
N TYR A 345 18.23 19.92 -3.53
CA TYR A 345 19.14 19.12 -2.70
C TYR A 345 20.21 19.94 -1.96
N THR A 346 20.71 20.99 -2.61
CA THR A 346 21.77 21.87 -2.10
C THR A 346 21.23 23.06 -1.33
N GLU A 347 19.91 23.17 -1.11
CA GLU A 347 19.34 24.26 -0.32
C GLU A 347 19.66 24.16 1.17
N ALA A 348 19.95 25.32 1.76
CA ALA A 348 20.22 25.44 3.18
C ALA A 348 19.02 24.98 4.03
N GLU A 349 19.30 24.39 5.19
CA GLU A 349 18.29 23.84 6.11
C GLU A 349 17.21 24.84 6.55
N GLY A 350 17.45 26.15 6.40
CA GLY A 350 16.45 27.19 6.68
C GLY A 350 15.27 27.23 5.69
N THR A 351 15.36 26.62 4.50
CA THR A 351 14.26 26.59 3.53
C THR A 351 13.29 25.45 3.79
N PHE A 352 12.01 25.64 3.45
CA PHE A 352 11.01 24.57 3.54
C PHE A 352 11.23 23.45 2.51
N SER A 353 11.84 23.78 1.37
CA SER A 353 12.19 22.88 0.28
C SER A 353 13.43 22.03 0.56
N SER A 354 14.29 22.39 1.52
CA SER A 354 15.50 21.63 1.85
C SER A 354 15.19 20.22 2.36
N PRO A 355 15.80 19.15 1.78
CA PRO A 355 15.65 17.77 2.27
C PRO A 355 16.04 17.60 3.74
N VAL A 356 17.00 18.37 4.22
CA VAL A 356 17.48 18.30 5.61
C VAL A 356 16.44 18.85 6.58
N ASN A 357 15.72 19.92 6.18
CA ASN A 357 14.60 20.49 6.94
C ASN A 357 13.44 19.49 7.06
N LEU A 358 13.06 18.87 5.94
CA LEU A 358 12.04 17.82 5.88
C LEU A 358 12.41 16.63 6.78
N LYS A 359 13.67 16.14 6.66
CA LYS A 359 14.18 15.04 7.48
C LYS A 359 14.06 15.33 8.97
N LYS A 360 14.52 16.51 9.41
CA LYS A 360 14.50 16.91 10.82
C LYS A 360 13.07 17.10 11.35
N THR A 361 12.20 17.76 10.59
CA THR A 361 10.86 18.09 11.10
C THR A 361 9.97 16.86 11.21
N PHE A 362 9.91 16.05 10.15
CA PHE A 362 9.10 14.83 10.12
C PHE A 362 9.86 13.59 10.64
N LYS A 363 11.00 13.80 11.32
CA LYS A 363 11.81 12.76 11.98
C LYS A 363 12.12 11.56 11.07
N ILE A 364 12.38 11.82 9.79
CA ILE A 364 12.49 10.79 8.76
C ILE A 364 13.72 9.89 9.06
N PRO A 365 13.55 8.56 9.19
CA PRO A 365 14.66 7.66 9.52
C PRO A 365 15.81 7.73 8.52
N ASP A 366 17.05 7.63 9.01
CA ASP A 366 18.27 7.72 8.18
C ASP A 366 18.25 6.79 6.96
N LYS A 367 17.77 5.55 7.14
CA LYS A 367 17.64 4.57 6.04
C LYS A 367 16.69 5.05 4.94
N GLN A 368 15.55 5.61 5.31
CA GLN A 368 14.56 6.14 4.36
C GLN A 368 15.08 7.40 3.67
N TYR A 369 15.66 8.32 4.44
CA TYR A 369 16.28 9.53 3.89
C TYR A 369 17.36 9.21 2.87
N VAL A 370 18.34 8.36 3.23
CA VAL A 370 19.44 7.98 2.34
C VAL A 370 18.92 7.25 1.10
N LEU A 371 17.94 6.36 1.23
CA LEU A 371 17.34 5.66 0.09
C LEU A 371 16.66 6.64 -0.89
N THR A 372 15.87 7.58 -0.37
CA THR A 372 15.17 8.58 -1.19
C THR A 372 16.14 9.57 -1.84
N ALA A 373 17.12 10.08 -1.08
CA ALA A 373 18.15 10.98 -1.58
C ALA A 373 19.02 10.32 -2.66
N LEU A 374 19.49 9.09 -2.42
CA LEU A 374 20.25 8.31 -3.40
C LEU A 374 19.47 8.12 -4.69
N ALA A 375 18.19 7.72 -4.61
CA ALA A 375 17.35 7.54 -5.79
C ALA A 375 17.19 8.83 -6.60
N ALA A 376 17.04 9.99 -5.94
CA ALA A 376 16.94 11.28 -6.62
C ALA A 376 18.27 11.72 -7.26
N ARG A 377 19.38 11.68 -6.51
CA ARG A 377 20.70 12.11 -7.03
C ARG A 377 21.25 11.18 -8.10
N ALA A 378 21.04 9.87 -7.98
CA ALA A 378 21.43 8.91 -8.99
C ALA A 378 20.65 9.10 -10.30
N LYS A 379 19.35 9.42 -10.23
CA LYS A 379 18.53 9.73 -11.42
C LYS A 379 18.99 10.99 -12.16
N LEU A 380 19.58 11.96 -11.44
CA LEU A 380 20.25 13.13 -12.00
C LEU A 380 21.70 12.87 -12.43
N ARG A 381 22.21 11.64 -12.25
CA ARG A 381 23.63 11.27 -12.44
C ARG A 381 24.61 12.17 -11.66
N ALA A 382 24.15 12.72 -10.53
CA ALA A 382 24.90 13.66 -9.70
C ALA A 382 25.87 12.91 -8.77
N TRP A 383 26.89 12.26 -9.34
CA TRP A 383 27.76 11.33 -8.61
C TRP A 383 28.55 11.97 -7.45
N HIS A 384 28.88 13.26 -7.55
CA HIS A 384 29.49 14.00 -6.43
C HIS A 384 28.53 14.13 -5.22
N ASP A 385 27.24 14.35 -5.46
CA ASP A 385 26.23 14.42 -4.38
C ASP A 385 25.96 13.04 -3.76
N VAL A 386 26.00 11.99 -4.59
CA VAL A 386 25.94 10.59 -4.15
C VAL A 386 27.12 10.30 -3.21
N ASP A 387 28.33 10.75 -3.54
CA ASP A 387 29.50 10.51 -2.68
C ASP A 387 29.45 11.32 -1.39
N ALA A 388 29.02 12.57 -1.47
CA ALA A 388 28.79 13.42 -0.31
C ALA A 388 27.73 12.83 0.64
N LEU A 389 26.68 12.18 0.13
CA LEU A 389 25.61 11.55 0.92
C LEU A 389 26.13 10.45 1.86
N PHE A 390 27.18 9.73 1.48
CA PHE A 390 27.79 8.68 2.31
C PHE A 390 29.00 9.16 3.12
N THR A 391 29.58 10.31 2.79
CA THR A 391 30.84 10.78 3.37
C THR A 391 30.62 11.52 4.68
N THR A 392 30.97 10.86 5.78
CA THR A 392 30.99 11.46 7.13
C THR A 392 32.37 12.01 7.46
N LYS A 393 32.46 13.26 7.92
CA LYS A 393 33.69 13.88 8.44
C LYS A 393 33.73 13.74 9.97
N ASN A 394 34.81 13.16 10.48
CA ASN A 394 35.10 13.17 11.91
C ASN A 394 35.68 14.55 12.33
N TRP A 395 35.68 14.84 13.63
CA TRP A 395 36.19 16.11 14.18
C TRP A 395 37.67 16.40 13.86
N LEU A 396 38.46 15.35 13.59
CA LEU A 396 39.87 15.43 13.15
C LEU A 396 40.02 15.59 11.62
N GLY A 397 38.95 15.88 10.87
CA GLY A 397 38.97 16.04 9.41
C GLY A 397 38.95 14.74 8.59
N TYR A 398 39.28 13.59 9.20
CA TYR A 398 39.20 12.28 8.53
C TYR A 398 37.79 11.98 8.01
N THR A 399 37.70 11.57 6.74
CA THR A 399 36.46 11.11 6.10
C THR A 399 36.30 9.59 6.23
N LYS A 400 35.08 9.14 6.49
CA LYS A 400 34.68 7.73 6.34
C LYS A 400 33.34 7.64 5.59
N LYS A 401 33.27 6.82 4.55
CA LYS A 401 32.02 6.50 3.86
C LYS A 401 31.19 5.52 4.73
N ARG A 402 29.90 5.77 4.91
CA ARG A 402 28.93 4.89 5.60
C ARG A 402 27.58 4.91 4.88
N ALA A 403 26.97 3.74 4.68
CA ALA A 403 25.64 3.61 4.09
C ALA A 403 24.69 2.84 5.03
N PRO A 404 23.66 3.49 5.65
CA PRO A 404 22.67 2.82 6.50
C PRO A 404 21.87 1.71 5.82
N ILE A 405 21.87 1.67 4.48
CA ILE A 405 21.23 0.66 3.63
C ILE A 405 22.21 -0.43 3.15
N GLY A 406 23.49 -0.35 3.51
CA GLY A 406 24.56 -1.22 3.02
C GLY A 406 25.03 -0.88 1.60
N PHE A 407 26.33 -1.00 1.35
CA PHE A 407 26.91 -0.64 0.05
C PHE A 407 26.47 -1.54 -1.10
N HIS A 408 26.12 -2.81 -0.84
CA HIS A 408 25.52 -3.70 -1.84
C HIS A 408 24.29 -3.07 -2.49
N ARG A 409 23.39 -2.48 -1.68
CA ARG A 409 22.16 -1.84 -2.16
C ARG A 409 22.43 -0.50 -2.85
N VAL A 410 23.48 0.21 -2.43
CA VAL A 410 23.95 1.42 -3.13
C VAL A 410 24.38 1.07 -4.56
N VAL A 411 25.22 0.06 -4.74
CA VAL A 411 25.70 -0.41 -6.06
C VAL A 411 24.53 -0.79 -6.97
N GLU A 412 23.55 -1.55 -6.48
CA GLU A 412 22.36 -1.92 -7.27
C GLU A 412 21.56 -0.70 -7.77
N ILE A 413 21.37 0.30 -6.91
CA ILE A 413 20.63 1.52 -7.26
C ILE A 413 21.42 2.38 -8.25
N LEU A 414 22.74 2.48 -8.09
CA LEU A 414 23.61 3.19 -9.03
C LEU A 414 23.63 2.51 -10.40
N HIS A 415 23.79 1.19 -10.45
CA HIS A 415 23.71 0.42 -11.70
C HIS A 415 22.35 0.62 -12.39
N LYS A 416 21.24 0.57 -11.65
CA LYS A 416 19.90 0.81 -12.21
C LYS A 416 19.72 2.22 -12.79
N ASN A 417 20.53 3.20 -12.39
CA ASN A 417 20.52 4.57 -12.93
C ASN A 417 21.70 4.82 -13.91
N SER A 418 22.27 3.77 -14.49
CA SER A 418 23.36 3.84 -15.48
C SER A 418 24.62 4.54 -14.95
N ALA A 419 24.98 4.30 -13.69
CA ALA A 419 26.27 4.78 -13.17
C ALA A 419 27.45 4.16 -13.95
N PRO A 420 28.48 4.94 -14.31
CA PRO A 420 29.68 4.42 -14.95
C PRO A 420 30.35 3.33 -14.11
N VAL A 421 31.00 2.36 -14.77
CA VAL A 421 31.68 1.24 -14.09
C VAL A 421 32.68 1.75 -13.05
N GLN A 422 33.41 2.84 -13.34
CA GLN A 422 34.36 3.46 -12.41
C GLN A 422 33.69 3.86 -11.08
N ILE A 423 32.48 4.45 -11.14
CA ILE A 423 31.69 4.80 -9.96
C ILE A 423 31.20 3.55 -9.23
N LEU A 424 30.78 2.51 -9.96
CA LEU A 424 30.38 1.23 -9.36
C LEU A 424 31.57 0.57 -8.63
N GLN A 425 32.77 0.58 -9.21
CA GLN A 425 33.98 0.01 -8.58
C GLN A 425 34.28 0.64 -7.22
N GLU A 426 34.11 1.95 -7.05
CA GLU A 426 34.28 2.62 -5.76
C GLU A 426 33.35 2.02 -4.68
N TYR A 427 32.06 1.85 -4.97
CA TYR A 427 31.10 1.37 -3.97
C TYR A 427 31.11 -0.15 -3.79
N VAL A 428 31.46 -0.92 -4.83
CA VAL A 428 31.64 -2.38 -4.71
C VAL A 428 32.84 -2.69 -3.79
N ASN A 429 33.91 -1.92 -3.85
CA ASN A 429 35.05 -2.06 -2.93
C ASN A 429 34.67 -1.86 -1.45
N LEU A 430 33.64 -1.07 -1.16
CA LEU A 430 33.12 -0.81 0.19
C LEU A 430 32.15 -1.88 0.71
N VAL A 431 31.82 -2.90 -0.09
CA VAL A 431 31.08 -4.07 0.39
C VAL A 431 32.00 -4.88 1.31
N GLU A 432 31.56 -5.14 2.54
CA GLU A 432 32.38 -5.85 3.54
C GLU A 432 32.40 -7.37 3.29
N ASP A 433 31.27 -7.94 2.91
CA ASP A 433 31.14 -9.36 2.57
C ASP A 433 31.81 -9.69 1.23
N VAL A 434 32.74 -10.65 1.25
CA VAL A 434 33.62 -10.98 0.11
C VAL A 434 32.84 -11.66 -1.02
N ASP A 435 31.94 -12.59 -0.70
CA ASP A 435 31.14 -13.30 -1.70
C ASP A 435 30.16 -12.34 -2.38
N THR A 436 29.47 -11.50 -1.61
CA THR A 436 28.62 -10.43 -2.16
C THR A 436 29.41 -9.45 -3.01
N LYS A 437 30.63 -9.06 -2.59
CA LYS A 437 31.53 -8.21 -3.39
C LYS A 437 31.86 -8.86 -4.74
N LEU A 438 32.36 -10.10 -4.74
CA LEU A 438 32.73 -10.81 -5.96
C LEU A 438 31.54 -11.03 -6.90
N ASN A 439 30.36 -11.35 -6.35
CA ASN A 439 29.12 -11.51 -7.10
C ASN A 439 28.67 -10.19 -7.76
N LEU A 440 28.64 -9.08 -7.01
CA LEU A 440 28.30 -7.75 -7.57
C LEU A 440 29.34 -7.30 -8.59
N ALA A 441 30.63 -7.46 -8.29
CA ALA A 441 31.72 -7.07 -9.16
C ALA A 441 31.67 -7.81 -10.50
N THR A 442 31.45 -9.14 -10.47
CA THR A 442 31.26 -9.97 -11.66
C THR A 442 30.01 -9.56 -12.43
N LYS A 443 28.87 -9.39 -11.74
CA LYS A 443 27.58 -9.05 -12.36
C LYS A 443 27.60 -7.71 -13.09
N PHE A 444 28.33 -6.73 -12.56
CA PHE A 444 28.39 -5.36 -13.09
C PHE A 444 29.72 -5.03 -13.77
N LYS A 445 30.46 -6.05 -14.25
CA LYS A 445 31.72 -5.92 -15.02
C LYS A 445 32.77 -5.01 -14.37
N CYS A 446 32.81 -4.98 -13.04
CA CYS A 446 33.82 -4.30 -12.23
C CYS A 446 35.09 -5.17 -12.17
N HIS A 447 35.73 -5.39 -13.32
CA HIS A 447 36.75 -6.41 -13.51
C HIS A 447 37.94 -6.23 -12.58
N ASP A 448 38.42 -4.99 -12.39
CA ASP A 448 39.51 -4.68 -11.45
C ASP A 448 39.23 -5.24 -10.05
N VAL A 449 38.01 -5.03 -9.55
CA VAL A 449 37.62 -5.42 -8.19
C VAL A 449 37.63 -6.93 -8.03
N VAL A 450 37.24 -7.69 -9.06
CA VAL A 450 37.34 -9.15 -9.02
C VAL A 450 38.80 -9.59 -9.02
N ILE A 451 39.61 -9.05 -9.94
CA ILE A 451 41.03 -9.41 -10.10
C ILE A 451 41.81 -9.13 -8.81
N ASP A 452 41.65 -7.93 -8.25
CA ASP A 452 42.32 -7.51 -7.03
C ASP A 452 41.82 -8.29 -5.79
N THR A 453 40.52 -8.60 -5.70
CA THR A 453 39.98 -9.44 -4.61
C THR A 453 40.52 -10.87 -4.69
N CYS A 454 40.54 -11.52 -5.87
CA CYS A 454 41.10 -12.86 -6.03
C CYS A 454 42.61 -12.91 -5.68
N ARG A 455 43.37 -11.88 -6.07
CA ARG A 455 44.78 -11.71 -5.68
C ARG A 455 44.94 -11.64 -4.16
N ASP A 456 44.14 -10.82 -3.49
CA ASP A 456 44.25 -10.56 -2.04
C ASP A 456 43.80 -11.78 -1.21
N LEU A 457 42.78 -12.50 -1.69
CA LEU A 457 42.40 -13.81 -1.15
C LEU A 457 43.48 -14.88 -1.39
N LYS A 458 44.33 -14.69 -2.41
CA LYS A 458 45.33 -15.63 -2.94
C LYS A 458 44.69 -16.87 -3.57
N ASP A 459 43.53 -16.72 -4.18
CA ASP A 459 42.82 -17.77 -4.90
C ASP A 459 43.26 -17.79 -6.37
N ARG A 460 44.12 -18.77 -6.70
CA ARG A 460 44.63 -18.96 -8.07
C ARG A 460 43.57 -19.53 -9.00
N GLN A 461 42.68 -20.38 -8.50
CA GLN A 461 41.70 -21.10 -9.31
C GLN A 461 40.59 -20.17 -9.77
N GLN A 462 40.07 -19.34 -8.85
CA GLN A 462 39.06 -18.34 -9.17
C GLN A 462 39.59 -17.28 -10.14
N LEU A 463 40.84 -16.84 -9.98
CA LEU A 463 41.47 -15.89 -10.92
C LEU A 463 41.64 -16.49 -12.33
N LEU A 464 42.07 -17.74 -12.44
CA LEU A 464 42.13 -18.47 -13.72
C LEU A 464 40.73 -18.65 -14.36
N ALA A 465 39.71 -18.97 -13.56
CA ALA A 465 38.33 -19.09 -14.02
C ALA A 465 37.69 -17.73 -14.37
N TYR A 466 38.23 -16.62 -13.85
CA TYR A 466 37.81 -15.27 -14.22
C TYR A 466 38.48 -14.77 -15.51
N ARG A 467 39.70 -15.25 -15.82
CA ARG A 467 40.43 -14.96 -17.07
C ARG A 467 39.59 -15.28 -18.32
N SER A 468 38.72 -16.29 -18.27
CA SER A 468 37.83 -16.63 -19.39
C SER A 468 36.53 -15.80 -19.45
N LYS A 469 36.37 -14.78 -18.59
CA LYS A 469 35.20 -13.88 -18.52
C LYS A 469 35.54 -12.43 -18.89
N VAL A 470 36.81 -12.13 -19.14
CA VAL A 470 37.27 -10.84 -19.68
C VAL A 470 37.53 -10.99 -21.18
N ASP A 471 37.50 -9.89 -21.92
CA ASP A 471 37.71 -9.90 -23.36
C ASP A 471 39.19 -10.20 -23.69
N LYS A 472 39.43 -10.89 -24.81
CA LYS A 472 40.80 -11.28 -25.21
C LYS A 472 41.61 -10.07 -25.65
N GLY A 473 42.84 -9.94 -25.16
CA GLY A 473 43.69 -8.78 -25.39
C GLY A 473 43.24 -7.51 -24.66
N SER A 474 42.39 -7.66 -23.63
CA SER A 474 42.01 -6.56 -22.73
C SER A 474 43.11 -6.27 -21.70
N ALA A 475 43.14 -5.05 -21.18
CA ALA A 475 44.04 -4.68 -20.08
C ALA A 475 43.77 -5.52 -18.83
N GLU A 476 42.53 -5.99 -18.66
CA GLU A 476 42.10 -6.92 -17.64
C GLU A 476 42.74 -8.31 -17.80
N GLU A 477 42.82 -8.87 -19.02
CA GLU A 477 43.53 -10.13 -19.28
C GLU A 477 45.03 -9.98 -19.00
N GLU A 478 45.65 -8.89 -19.45
CA GLU A 478 47.05 -8.57 -19.17
C GLU A 478 47.34 -8.44 -17.67
N LYS A 479 46.45 -7.76 -16.91
CA LYS A 479 46.54 -7.64 -15.45
C LYS A 479 46.45 -9.00 -14.77
N ILE A 480 45.54 -9.87 -15.22
CA ILE A 480 45.41 -11.24 -14.71
C ILE A 480 46.69 -12.05 -14.95
N ASP A 481 47.25 -12.00 -16.16
CA ASP A 481 48.46 -12.74 -16.51
C ASP A 481 49.70 -12.23 -15.77
N ALA A 482 49.85 -10.91 -15.61
CA ALA A 482 50.90 -10.32 -14.79
C ALA A 482 50.84 -10.79 -13.33
N ILE A 483 49.63 -10.89 -12.76
CA ILE A 483 49.41 -11.41 -11.40
C ILE A 483 49.71 -12.92 -11.32
N LEU A 484 49.21 -13.72 -12.27
CA LEU A 484 49.39 -15.19 -12.28
C LEU A 484 50.85 -15.63 -12.46
N ASN A 485 51.64 -14.82 -13.17
CA ASN A 485 53.09 -15.02 -13.39
C ASN A 485 53.98 -14.40 -12.31
N SER A 486 53.41 -13.65 -11.35
CA SER A 486 54.18 -13.01 -10.28
C SER A 486 54.72 -14.03 -9.28
N SER A 487 56.05 -14.14 -9.21
CA SER A 487 56.77 -14.99 -8.25
C SER A 487 56.66 -14.53 -6.79
N GLN A 488 56.11 -13.33 -6.55
CA GLN A 488 55.94 -12.76 -5.21
C GLN A 488 54.68 -13.29 -4.49
N ILE A 489 53.72 -13.84 -5.23
CA ILE A 489 52.42 -14.28 -4.68
C ILE A 489 52.51 -15.75 -4.26
N ARG A 490 52.45 -15.99 -2.95
CA ARG A 490 52.23 -17.34 -2.39
C ARG A 490 50.74 -17.67 -2.40
N TRP A 491 50.32 -18.43 -3.41
CA TRP A 491 48.94 -18.88 -3.62
C TRP A 491 48.45 -19.81 -2.50
N LYS A 492 47.17 -19.70 -2.14
CA LYS A 492 46.45 -20.70 -1.34
C LYS A 492 45.83 -21.69 -2.33
N ASN A 493 46.59 -22.73 -2.69
CA ASN A 493 46.07 -23.86 -3.47
C ASN A 493 45.34 -24.86 -2.56
#